data_AF-A0A183EKD7-F1
#
_entry.id   AF-A0A183EKD7-F1
#
_cell.length_a   1.000
_cell.length_b   1.000
_cell.length_c   1.000
_cell.angle_alpha   90.00
_cell.angle_beta   90.00
_cell.angle_gamma   90.00
#
_symmetry.space_group_name_H-M   'P 1'
#
loop_
_entity.id
_entity.type
_entity.pdbx_description
1 polymer ?
#
loop_
_entity_poly.entity_id
_entity_poly.type
_entity_poly.pdbx_seq_one_letter_code
_entity_poly.pdbx_strand_id
1 'polypeptide(L)'
;MRNYSDEIVKHIEGCWKSEVDERTEWNFVTSTLYGFGIVTTLGYNRIAPITLTGRMFCILYGLCGIPVTMITIANVGRYLNTFAKNCKQKYFFVFLLASKQQPVQCFDSIADQAALSLIIA
;
A
#
# COMPACT_ATOMS: atom_id res chain seq x y z
N MET A 1 -9.53 58.02 13.36
CA MET A 1 -8.10 57.77 13.67
C MET A 1 -7.76 56.40 13.13
N ARG A 2 -6.71 56.29 12.32
CA ARG A 2 -6.51 55.22 11.32
C ARG A 2 -6.34 53.82 11.94
N ASN A 3 -7.03 52.84 11.34
CA ASN A 3 -6.95 51.39 11.54
C ASN A 3 -5.59 50.80 11.12
N TYR A 4 -4.50 51.38 11.63
CA TYR A 4 -3.13 50.95 11.32
C TYR A 4 -2.78 49.61 11.99
N SER A 5 -3.35 49.35 13.17
CA SER A 5 -3.13 48.11 13.91
C SER A 5 -3.75 46.90 13.20
N ASP A 6 -4.92 47.06 12.58
CA ASP A 6 -5.63 45.96 11.89
C ASP A 6 -4.92 45.53 10.59
N GLU A 7 -4.26 46.48 9.90
CA GLU A 7 -3.43 46.17 8.73
C GLU A 7 -2.17 45.39 9.11
N ILE A 8 -1.49 45.79 10.20
CA ILE A 8 -0.30 45.08 10.68
C ILE A 8 -0.65 43.65 11.12
N VAL A 9 -1.77 43.47 11.84
CA VAL A 9 -2.23 42.14 12.27
C VAL A 9 -2.52 41.24 11.07
N LYS A 10 -3.22 41.73 10.05
CA LYS A 10 -3.47 40.94 8.83
C LYS A 10 -2.20 40.59 8.07
N HIS A 11 -1.22 41.50 8.03
CA HIS A 11 0.07 41.23 7.40
C HIS A 11 0.86 40.15 8.16
N ILE A 12 0.89 40.23 9.48
CA ILE A 12 1.55 39.24 10.34
C ILE A 12 0.84 37.88 10.27
N GLU A 13 -0.50 37.84 10.26
CA GLU A 13 -1.30 36.62 10.05
C GLU A 13 -1.05 35.99 8.68
N GLY A 14 -0.83 36.81 7.64
CA GLY A 14 -0.45 36.34 6.31
C GLY A 14 0.92 35.65 6.29
N CYS A 15 1.90 36.17 7.04
CA CYS A 15 3.24 35.58 7.13
C CYS A 15 3.27 34.27 7.96
N TRP A 16 2.33 34.10 8.90
CA TRP A 16 2.26 32.92 9.78
C TRP A 16 1.21 31.89 9.37
N LYS A 17 0.59 32.04 8.18
CA LYS A 17 -0.37 31.05 7.69
C LYS A 17 0.34 29.71 7.48
N SER A 18 0.23 28.83 8.46
CA SER A 18 0.71 27.45 8.36
C SER A 18 0.02 26.79 7.18
N GLU A 19 0.80 26.24 6.26
CA GLU A 19 0.27 25.46 5.15
C GLU A 19 -0.50 24.27 5.74
N VAL A 20 -1.82 24.25 5.50
CA VAL A 20 -2.66 23.17 5.96
C VAL A 20 -2.31 21.98 5.09
N ASP A 21 -1.63 20.98 5.66
CA ASP A 21 -1.29 19.76 4.94
C ASP A 21 -2.59 19.01 4.64
N GLU A 22 -3.04 19.07 3.39
CA GLU A 22 -4.25 18.39 2.88
C GLU A 22 -4.22 16.88 3.15
N ARG A 23 -3.03 16.30 3.40
CA ARG A 23 -2.87 14.87 3.75
C ARG A 23 -3.33 14.56 5.17
N THR A 24 -3.51 15.57 6.01
CA THR A 24 -4.02 15.47 7.38
C THR A 24 -5.54 15.60 7.46
N GLU A 25 -6.19 15.95 6.35
CA GLU A 25 -7.64 16.06 6.28
C GLU A 25 -8.28 14.78 5.70
N TRP A 26 -9.51 14.50 6.14
CA TRP A 26 -10.33 13.39 5.63
C TRP A 26 -10.94 13.75 4.28
N ASN A 27 -10.13 13.61 3.23
CA ASN A 27 -10.56 13.71 1.83
C ASN A 27 -10.82 12.30 1.26
N PHE A 28 -11.53 12.23 0.12
CA PHE A 28 -11.83 10.94 -0.52
C PHE A 28 -10.56 10.13 -0.84
N VAL A 29 -9.52 10.81 -1.33
CA VAL A 29 -8.24 10.21 -1.67
C VAL A 29 -7.53 9.68 -0.42
N THR A 30 -7.39 10.50 0.62
CA THR A 30 -6.74 10.09 1.89
C THR A 30 -7.51 8.97 2.60
N SER A 31 -8.84 8.96 2.53
CA SER A 31 -9.68 7.90 3.08
C SER A 31 -9.48 6.56 2.35
N THR A 32 -9.41 6.61 1.02
CA THR A 32 -9.19 5.41 0.19
C THR A 32 -7.79 4.85 0.39
N LEU A 33 -6.77 5.73 0.44
CA LEU A 33 -5.40 5.35 0.75
C LEU A 33 -5.27 4.79 2.17
N TYR A 34 -6.03 5.30 3.14
CA TYR A 34 -6.09 4.74 4.48
C TYR A 34 -6.61 3.30 4.47
N GLY A 35 -7.74 3.07 3.81
CA GLY A 35 -8.31 1.73 3.65
C GLY A 35 -7.33 0.77 2.95
N PHE A 36 -6.76 1.21 1.84
CA PHE A 36 -5.74 0.43 1.13
C PHE A 36 -4.53 0.11 2.02
N GLY A 37 -4.07 1.07 2.83
CA GLY A 37 -2.98 0.91 3.79
C GLY A 37 -3.27 -0.08 4.92
N ILE A 38 -4.53 -0.20 5.35
CA ILE A 38 -4.97 -1.23 6.31
C ILE A 38 -4.86 -2.61 5.66
N VAL A 39 -5.39 -2.75 4.45
CA VAL A 39 -5.46 -4.01 3.71
C VAL A 39 -4.07 -4.52 3.32
N THR A 40 -3.18 -3.61 2.92
CA THR A 40 -1.78 -3.92 2.56
C THR A 40 -0.82 -3.91 3.75
N THR A 41 -1.32 -3.60 4.95
CA THR A 41 -0.53 -3.50 6.19
C THR A 41 0.60 -2.47 6.18
N LEU A 42 0.59 -1.51 5.23
CA LEU A 42 1.63 -0.47 5.13
C LEU A 42 1.60 0.52 6.30
N GLY A 43 0.40 0.91 6.73
CA GLY A 43 0.21 1.69 7.97
C GLY A 43 0.81 3.10 8.03
N TYR A 44 1.35 3.67 6.95
CA TYR A 44 2.04 4.99 6.96
C TYR A 44 1.12 6.22 7.10
N ASN A 45 -0.16 6.03 7.39
CA ASN A 45 -1.11 7.13 7.26
C ASN A 45 -0.90 8.22 8.31
N ARG A 46 -0.99 9.48 7.88
CA ARG A 46 -0.94 10.68 8.74
C ARG A 46 -2.26 10.91 9.49
N ILE A 47 -3.35 10.27 9.06
CA ILE A 47 -4.68 10.34 9.69
C ILE A 47 -5.09 9.00 10.29
N ALA A 48 -5.68 9.03 11.48
CA ALA A 48 -6.19 7.87 12.18
C ALA A 48 -7.54 8.18 12.84
N PRO A 49 -8.49 7.22 12.89
CA PRO A 49 -9.78 7.41 13.52
C PRO A 49 -9.61 7.54 15.03
N ILE A 50 -10.00 8.70 15.56
CA ILE A 50 -10.05 8.96 17.00
C ILE A 50 -11.29 8.35 17.65
N THR A 51 -12.34 8.07 16.87
CA THR A 51 -13.62 7.55 17.35
C THR A 51 -13.56 6.04 17.63
N LEU A 52 -14.27 5.59 18.66
CA LEU A 52 -14.34 4.17 19.03
C LEU A 52 -14.93 3.32 17.89
N THR A 53 -16.04 3.76 17.29
CA THR A 53 -16.69 3.08 16.17
C THR A 53 -15.80 2.98 14.94
N GLY A 54 -15.04 4.05 14.63
CA GLY A 54 -14.09 4.04 13.52
C GLY A 54 -12.96 3.04 13.72
N ARG A 55 -12.45 2.92 14.95
CA ARG A 55 -11.42 1.92 15.29
C ARG A 55 -11.94 0.49 15.15
N MET A 56 -13.16 0.21 15.63
CA MET A 56 -13.77 -1.11 15.48
C MET A 56 -13.96 -1.50 14.01
N PHE A 57 -14.41 -0.56 13.17
CA PHE A 57 -14.51 -0.78 11.74
C PHE A 57 -13.15 -1.10 11.10
N CYS A 58 -12.09 -0.36 11.46
CA CYS A 58 -10.75 -0.61 10.94
C CYS A 58 -10.21 -2.00 11.32
N ILE A 59 -10.50 -2.47 12.53
CA ILE A 59 -10.08 -3.81 12.98
C ILE A 59 -10.79 -4.89 12.16
N LEU A 60 -12.12 -4.81 12.03
CA LEU A 60 -12.89 -5.78 11.23
C LEU A 60 -12.47 -5.78 9.76
N TYR A 61 -12.23 -4.60 9.21
CA TYR A 61 -11.77 -4.43 7.85
C TYR A 61 -10.37 -5.01 7.63
N GLY A 62 -9.45 -4.84 8.58
CA GLY A 62 -8.13 -5.46 8.55
C GLY A 62 -8.18 -6.99 8.61
N LEU A 63 -9.01 -7.55 9.51
CA LEU A 63 -9.15 -9.00 9.68
C LEU A 63 -9.62 -9.70 8.40
N CYS A 64 -10.58 -9.11 7.67
CA CYS A 64 -11.05 -9.66 6.41
C CYS A 64 -10.16 -9.28 5.22
N GLY A 65 -9.56 -8.09 5.24
CA GLY A 65 -8.77 -7.56 4.11
C GLY A 65 -7.43 -8.25 3.91
N ILE A 66 -6.67 -8.48 4.98
CA ILE A 66 -5.35 -9.12 4.94
C ILE A 66 -5.38 -10.50 4.25
N PRO A 67 -6.26 -11.47 4.61
CA PRO A 67 -6.29 -12.77 3.95
C PRO A 67 -6.71 -12.67 2.48
N VAL A 68 -7.66 -11.79 2.14
CA VAL A 68 -8.09 -11.57 0.76
C VAL A 68 -6.95 -11.02 -0.10
N THR A 69 -6.17 -10.08 0.44
CA THR A 69 -5.01 -9.52 -0.25
C THR A 69 -3.89 -10.53 -0.41
N MET A 70 -3.66 -11.39 0.59
CA MET A 70 -2.71 -12.50 0.49
C MET A 70 -3.02 -13.43 -0.70
N ILE A 71 -4.30 -13.83 -0.83
CA ILE A 71 -4.75 -14.69 -1.95
C ILE A 71 -4.64 -13.95 -3.28
N THR A 72 -5.01 -12.67 -3.31
CA THR A 72 -4.96 -11.84 -4.52
C THR A 72 -3.53 -11.68 -5.00
N ILE A 73 -2.57 -11.39 -4.11
CA ILE A 73 -1.15 -11.26 -4.45
C ILE A 73 -0.61 -12.59 -5.00
N ALA A 74 -0.98 -13.73 -4.42
CA ALA A 74 -0.56 -15.04 -4.93
C ALA A 74 -1.07 -15.29 -6.36
N ASN A 75 -2.33 -14.96 -6.63
CA ASN A 75 -2.91 -15.09 -7.96
C ASN A 75 -2.27 -14.13 -8.97
N VAL A 76 -2.10 -12.86 -8.58
CA VAL A 76 -1.40 -11.85 -9.39
C VAL A 76 0.03 -12.30 -9.67
N GLY A 77 0.74 -12.87 -8.69
CA GLY A 77 2.07 -13.45 -8.88
C GLY A 77 2.11 -14.57 -9.92
N ARG A 78 1.11 -15.46 -9.94
CA ARG A 78 1.00 -16.51 -10.97
C ARG A 78 0.70 -15.94 -12.36
N TYR A 79 -0.16 -14.94 -12.45
CA TYR A 79 -0.41 -14.21 -13.70
C TYR A 79 0.84 -13.48 -14.20
N LEU A 80 1.55 -12.80 -13.31
CA LEU A 80 2.81 -12.12 -13.62
C LEU A 80 3.90 -13.10 -14.04
N ASN A 81 3.99 -14.29 -13.43
CA ASN A 81 4.95 -15.33 -13.84
C ASN A 81 4.59 -15.88 -15.24
N THR A 82 3.31 -16.08 -15.52
CA THR A 82 2.85 -16.52 -16.86
C THR A 82 3.08 -15.44 -17.91
N PHE A 83 2.79 -14.18 -17.56
CA PHE A 83 3.07 -13.03 -18.40
C PHE A 83 4.57 -12.85 -18.62
N ALA A 84 5.40 -12.99 -17.58
CA ALA A 84 6.85 -12.94 -17.67
C ALA A 84 7.41 -14.12 -18.46
N LYS A 85 6.80 -15.31 -18.41
CA LYS A 85 7.13 -16.45 -19.28
C LYS A 85 6.74 -16.18 -20.73
N ASN A 86 5.60 -15.56 -20.99
CA ASN A 86 5.17 -15.20 -22.35
C ASN A 86 5.98 -14.03 -22.93
N CYS A 87 6.31 -13.04 -22.11
CA CYS A 87 7.23 -11.96 -22.44
C CYS A 87 8.64 -12.52 -22.64
N LYS A 88 9.13 -13.37 -21.72
CA LYS A 88 10.36 -14.12 -21.95
C LYS A 88 10.23 -14.90 -23.24
N GLN A 89 9.18 -15.65 -23.56
CA GLN A 89 9.05 -16.37 -24.84
C GLN A 89 9.19 -15.44 -26.05
N LYS A 90 8.60 -14.24 -26.03
CA LYS A 90 8.73 -13.23 -27.09
C LYS A 90 10.15 -12.64 -27.18
N TYR A 91 10.75 -12.26 -26.06
CA TYR A 91 12.11 -11.71 -26.00
C TYR A 91 13.21 -12.79 -26.07
N PHE A 92 12.90 -14.04 -25.71
CA PHE A 92 13.69 -15.27 -25.75
C PHE A 92 13.59 -15.92 -27.10
N PHE A 93 12.57 -15.70 -27.93
CA PHE A 93 12.66 -16.04 -29.35
C PHE A 93 13.68 -15.13 -30.07
N VAL A 94 13.77 -13.86 -29.64
CA VAL A 94 14.81 -12.92 -30.09
C VAL A 94 16.17 -13.24 -29.45
N PHE A 95 16.20 -13.60 -28.16
CA PHE A 95 17.41 -13.91 -27.39
C PHE A 95 17.81 -15.40 -27.44
N LEU A 96 17.04 -16.30 -28.07
CA LEU A 96 17.39 -17.71 -28.36
C LEU A 96 18.40 -17.82 -29.51
N LEU A 97 18.66 -16.72 -30.22
CA LEU A 97 19.90 -16.60 -30.98
C LEU A 97 21.10 -16.23 -30.09
N ALA A 98 20.90 -15.88 -28.81
CA ALA A 98 21.92 -15.25 -27.97
C ALA A 98 22.30 -15.98 -26.66
N SER A 99 21.43 -16.58 -25.84
CA SER A 99 21.87 -17.47 -24.73
C SER A 99 20.74 -18.13 -23.93
N LYS A 100 21.03 -19.32 -23.40
CA LYS A 100 20.16 -20.19 -22.61
C LYS A 100 19.97 -19.74 -21.13
N GLN A 101 18.71 -19.83 -20.67
CA GLN A 101 18.23 -20.52 -19.46
C GLN A 101 18.86 -20.24 -18.06
N GLN A 102 18.06 -19.67 -17.14
CA GLN A 102 17.98 -20.11 -15.73
C GLN A 102 16.51 -20.00 -15.23
N PRO A 103 15.86 -21.10 -14.80
CA PRO A 103 14.46 -21.12 -14.39
C PRO A 103 14.30 -20.90 -12.87
N VAL A 104 13.47 -19.94 -12.50
CA VAL A 104 12.98 -19.71 -11.13
C VAL A 104 11.96 -20.81 -10.76
N GLN A 105 12.45 -21.95 -10.29
CA GLN A 105 11.63 -23.06 -9.80
C GLN A 105 12.23 -23.58 -8.48
N CYS A 106 12.14 -22.78 -7.41
CA CYS A 106 12.38 -23.24 -6.03
C CYS A 106 11.58 -22.49 -4.96
N PHE A 107 10.77 -21.46 -5.30
CA PHE A 107 10.18 -20.60 -4.27
C PHE A 107 8.83 -21.08 -3.72
N ASP A 108 8.11 -21.93 -4.45
CA ASP A 108 6.78 -22.37 -4.01
C ASP A 108 6.82 -23.60 -3.07
N SER A 109 7.93 -24.37 -3.04
CA SER A 109 8.00 -25.62 -2.27
C SER A 109 8.60 -25.50 -0.86
N ILE A 110 9.19 -24.34 -0.51
CA ILE A 110 9.89 -24.14 0.78
C ILE A 110 9.03 -23.39 1.82
N ALA A 111 8.10 -22.54 1.39
CA ALA A 111 7.26 -21.78 2.31
C ALA A 111 6.12 -22.63 2.94
N ASP A 112 5.57 -23.60 2.21
CA ASP A 112 4.53 -24.51 2.74
C ASP A 112 5.11 -25.59 3.68
N GLN A 113 6.38 -25.98 3.50
CA GLN A 113 7.04 -27.00 4.33
C GLN A 113 7.40 -26.47 5.74
N ALA A 114 7.61 -25.16 5.89
CA ALA A 114 7.96 -24.54 7.18
C ALA A 114 6.75 -24.15 8.04
N ALA A 115 5.59 -23.91 7.43
CA ALA A 115 4.36 -23.58 8.15
C ALA A 115 3.71 -24.81 8.80
N LEU A 116 3.87 -26.01 8.21
CA LEU A 116 3.34 -27.26 8.74
C LEU A 116 4.13 -27.82 9.95
N SER A 117 5.40 -27.47 10.11
CA SER A 117 6.23 -27.94 11.24
C SER A 117 6.09 -27.13 12.53
N LEU A 118 5.50 -25.93 12.48
CA LEU A 118 5.28 -25.04 13.63
C LEU A 118 3.88 -25.17 14.27
N ILE A 119 2.95 -25.88 13.62
CA ILE A 119 1.58 -26.10 14.12
C ILE A 119 1.44 -27.45 14.86
N ILE A 120 2.40 -28.38 14.66
CA ILE A 120 2.39 -29.73 15.26
C ILE A 120 3.47 -29.89 16.36
N ALA A 121 4.27 -28.85 16.63
CA ALA A 121 5.30 -28.85 17.68
C ALA A 121 4.86 -28.03 18.91
#